data_AF-A0A455WCW5-F1
#
_entry.id   AF-A0A455WCW5-F1
#
_cell.length_a   1.000
_cell.length_b   1.000
_cell.length_c   1.000
_cell.angle_alpha   90.00
_cell.angle_beta   90.00
_cell.angle_gamma   90.00
#
_symmetry.space_group_name_H-M   'P 1'
#
loop_
_entity.id
_entity.type
_entity.pdbx_description
1 polymer ?
#
loop_
_entity_poly.entity_id
_entity_poly.type
_entity_poly.pdbx_seq_one_letter_code
_entity_poly.pdbx_strand_id
1 'polypeptide(L)'
;MSLKDSLQRKLETQTEHWSKQIESLRAEANEKIAKAKDEEAEAKIQRDFSERIQAMEDQIETARTKLGELKESGENQLDELKKRIDEWLPSNTN
;
A
#
# COMPACT_ATOMS: atom_id res chain seq x y z
N MET A 1 24.60 -6.22 2.14
CA MET A 1 23.16 -6.56 2.24
C MET A 1 22.86 -7.58 1.17
N SER A 2 22.08 -8.60 1.49
CA SER A 2 21.62 -9.59 0.50
C SER A 2 20.51 -9.00 -0.38
N LEU A 3 20.24 -9.63 -1.52
CA LEU A 3 19.08 -9.29 -2.35
C LEU A 3 17.77 -9.40 -1.55
N LYS A 4 17.68 -10.41 -0.68
CA LYS A 4 16.55 -10.62 0.22
C LYS A 4 16.34 -9.44 1.17
N ASP A 5 17.40 -8.96 1.82
CA ASP A 5 17.32 -7.80 2.72
C ASP A 5 16.86 -6.54 1.96
N SER A 6 17.35 -6.34 0.74
CA SER A 6 16.99 -5.19 -0.07
C SER A 6 15.52 -5.22 -0.50
N LEU A 7 15.02 -6.38 -0.91
CA LEU A 7 13.62 -6.57 -1.27
C LEU A 7 12.68 -6.40 -0.07
N GLN A 8 13.08 -6.95 1.08
CA GLN A 8 12.33 -6.81 2.32
C GLN A 8 12.19 -5.33 2.69
N ARG A 9 13.31 -4.59 2.71
CA ARG A 9 13.31 -3.16 3.03
C ARG A 9 12.47 -2.35 2.05
N LYS A 10 12.51 -2.67 0.75
CA LYS A 10 11.68 -2.01 -0.27
C LYS A 10 10.19 -2.19 0.03
N LEU A 11 9.76 -3.43 0.28
CA LEU A 11 8.36 -3.75 0.58
C LEU A 11 7.89 -3.12 1.91
N GLU A 12 8.73 -3.16 2.95
CA GLU A 12 8.43 -2.54 4.25
C GLU A 12 8.31 -1.02 4.12
N THR A 13 9.21 -0.36 3.40
CA THR A 13 9.18 1.10 3.19
C THR A 13 7.90 1.52 2.47
N GLN A 14 7.50 0.81 1.41
CA GLN A 14 6.26 1.13 0.69
C GLN A 14 5.01 0.82 1.51
N THR A 15 5.02 -0.26 2.29
CA THR A 15 3.93 -0.58 3.21
C THR A 15 3.75 0.52 4.26
N GLU A 16 4.85 1.03 4.84
CA GLU A 16 4.81 2.14 5.79
C GLU A 16 4.29 3.42 5.13
N HIS A 17 4.73 3.71 3.90
CA HIS A 17 4.24 4.86 3.14
C HIS A 17 2.73 4.79 2.89
N TRP A 18 2.21 3.67 2.37
CA TRP A 18 0.77 3.50 2.18
C TRP A 18 -0.01 3.56 3.49
N SER A 19 0.54 3.03 4.58
CA SER A 19 -0.10 3.11 5.90
C SER A 19 -0.26 4.57 6.36
N LYS A 20 0.77 5.39 6.20
CA LYS A 20 0.70 6.84 6.49
C LYS A 20 -0.28 7.57 5.57
N GLN A 21 -0.34 7.20 4.29
CA GLN A 21 -1.31 7.77 3.35
C GLN A 21 -2.75 7.42 3.74
N ILE A 22 -3.02 6.18 4.17
CA ILE A 22 -4.33 5.76 4.68
C ILE A 22 -4.71 6.60 5.92
N GLU A 23 -3.80 6.81 6.87
CA GLU A 23 -4.06 7.64 8.04
C GLU A 23 -4.40 9.08 7.64
N SER A 24 -3.64 9.67 6.70
CA SER A 24 -3.93 11.01 6.18
C SER A 24 -5.28 11.08 5.46
N LEU A 25 -5.63 10.06 4.67
CA LEU A 25 -6.92 9.99 3.98
C LEU A 25 -8.09 9.89 4.97
N ARG A 26 -7.95 9.09 6.03
CA ARG A 26 -8.96 9.00 7.09
C ARG A 26 -9.15 10.34 7.80
N ALA A 27 -8.06 11.04 8.10
CA ALA A 27 -8.13 12.37 8.71
C ALA A 27 -8.82 13.40 7.78
N GLU A 28 -8.44 13.42 6.49
CA GLU A 28 -9.04 14.30 5.49
C GLU A 28 -10.53 13.99 5.25
N ALA A 29 -10.91 12.71 5.23
CA ALA A 29 -12.30 12.28 5.13
C ALA A 29 -13.13 12.84 6.29
N ASN A 30 -12.65 12.67 7.52
CA ASN A 30 -13.32 13.16 8.72
C ASN A 30 -13.49 14.69 8.70
N GLU A 31 -12.46 15.43 8.28
CA GLU A 31 -12.53 16.88 8.16
C GLU A 31 -13.55 17.32 7.10
N LYS A 32 -13.60 16.63 5.96
CA LYS A 32 -14.54 16.94 4.88
C LYS A 32 -15.98 16.60 5.24
N ILE A 33 -16.21 15.46 5.90
CA ILE A 33 -17.52 15.07 6.42
C ILE A 33 -18.01 16.10 7.45
N ALA A 34 -17.15 16.53 8.38
CA ALA A 34 -17.52 17.55 9.37
C ALA A 34 -17.90 18.92 8.76
N LYS A 35 -17.45 19.21 7.53
CA LYS A 35 -17.78 20.44 6.79
C LYS A 35 -18.92 20.25 5.79
N ALA A 36 -19.38 19.02 5.57
CA ALA A 36 -20.49 18.72 4.69
C ALA A 36 -21.78 19.33 5.27
N LYS A 37 -22.66 19.77 4.37
CA LYS A 37 -23.90 20.49 4.75
C LYS A 37 -25.14 19.60 4.67
N ASP A 38 -25.02 18.44 4.05
CA ASP A 38 -26.10 17.51 3.77
C ASP A 38 -25.56 16.08 3.68
N GLU A 39 -26.48 15.13 3.86
CA GLU A 39 -26.19 13.68 3.90
C GLU A 39 -25.68 13.14 2.55
N GLU A 40 -26.05 13.77 1.43
CA GLU A 40 -25.59 13.35 0.10
C GLU A 40 -24.09 13.65 -0.09
N ALA A 41 -23.67 14.84 0.33
CA ALA A 41 -22.26 15.23 0.34
C ALA A 41 -21.43 14.33 1.26
N GLU A 42 -21.93 14.03 2.46
CA GLU A 42 -21.27 13.10 3.40
C GLU A 42 -21.10 11.71 2.78
N ALA A 43 -22.17 11.14 2.22
CA ALA A 43 -22.15 9.81 1.62
C ALA A 43 -21.20 9.73 0.43
N LYS A 44 -21.12 10.80 -0.38
CA LYS A 44 -20.17 10.87 -1.49
C LYS A 44 -18.73 10.93 -1.00
N ILE A 45 -18.43 11.79 -0.02
CA ILE A 45 -17.09 11.87 0.58
C ILE A 45 -16.71 10.52 1.18
N GLN A 46 -17.60 9.89 1.94
CA GLN A 46 -17.33 8.59 2.53
C GLN A 46 -17.00 7.54 1.46
N ARG A 47 -17.81 7.44 0.38
CA ARG A 47 -17.56 6.50 -0.72
C ARG A 47 -16.20 6.75 -1.39
N ASP A 48 -15.94 7.99 -1.79
CA ASP A 48 -14.70 8.36 -2.51
C ASP A 48 -13.46 8.04 -1.67
N PHE A 49 -13.49 8.32 -0.36
CA PHE A 49 -12.37 8.01 0.53
C PHE A 49 -12.26 6.53 0.86
N SER A 50 -13.38 5.82 1.04
CA SER A 50 -13.38 4.38 1.25
C SER A 50 -12.76 3.64 0.06
N GLU A 51 -13.10 3.99 -1.17
CA GLU A 51 -12.52 3.39 -2.38
C GLU A 51 -10.99 3.61 -2.44
N ARG A 52 -10.53 4.83 -2.13
CA ARG A 52 -9.09 5.15 -2.11
C ARG A 52 -8.33 4.41 -1.01
N ILE A 53 -8.91 4.32 0.19
CA ILE A 53 -8.33 3.59 1.33
C ILE A 53 -8.25 2.10 0.99
N GLN A 54 -9.33 1.52 0.47
CA GLN A 54 -9.38 0.11 0.11
C GLN A 54 -8.32 -0.23 -0.94
N ALA A 55 -8.17 0.60 -1.97
CA ALA A 55 -7.12 0.40 -2.98
C ALA A 55 -5.71 0.37 -2.37
N MET A 56 -5.43 1.18 -1.34
CA MET A 56 -4.14 1.15 -0.62
C MET A 56 -4.01 -0.06 0.31
N GLU A 57 -5.10 -0.47 0.97
CA GLU A 57 -5.14 -1.67 1.81
C GLU A 57 -4.82 -2.93 0.98
N ASP A 58 -5.35 -3.01 -0.25
CA ASP A 58 -5.05 -4.09 -1.21
C ASP A 58 -3.56 -4.11 -1.60
N GLN A 59 -2.92 -2.94 -1.77
CA GLN A 59 -1.47 -2.86 -2.01
C GLN A 59 -0.67 -3.37 -0.82
N ILE A 60 -1.08 -3.02 0.40
CA ILE A 60 -0.45 -3.48 1.65
C ILE A 60 -0.58 -5.00 1.80
N GLU A 61 -1.76 -5.56 1.52
CA GLU A 61 -1.97 -7.00 1.56
C GLU A 61 -1.08 -7.72 0.54
N THR A 62 -1.03 -7.20 -0.69
CA THR A 62 -0.13 -7.72 -1.74
C THR A 62 1.34 -7.67 -1.30
N ALA A 63 1.77 -6.58 -0.64
CA ALA A 63 3.12 -6.46 -0.08
C ALA A 63 3.40 -7.53 0.99
N ARG A 64 2.44 -7.76 1.89
CA ARG A 64 2.53 -8.76 2.96
C ARG A 64 2.66 -10.17 2.39
N THR A 65 1.89 -10.49 1.36
CA THR A 65 1.99 -11.77 0.65
C THR A 65 3.38 -11.94 0.04
N LYS A 66 3.89 -10.92 -0.67
CA LYS A 66 5.25 -10.95 -1.26
C LYS A 66 6.35 -11.01 -0.20
N LEU A 67 6.16 -10.39 0.96
CA LEU A 67 7.07 -10.53 2.12
C LEU A 67 7.07 -11.95 2.68
N GLY A 68 5.90 -12.62 2.72
CA GLY A 68 5.78 -14.03 3.04
C GLY A 68 6.57 -14.91 2.07
N GLU A 69 6.32 -14.75 0.77
CA GLU A 69 7.06 -15.44 -0.29
C GLU A 69 8.58 -15.20 -0.17
N LEU A 70 8.99 -13.96 0.10
CA LEU A 70 10.40 -13.61 0.26
C LEU A 70 11.07 -14.33 1.42
N LYS A 71 10.36 -14.47 2.55
CA LYS A 71 10.87 -15.20 3.73
C LYS A 71 11.08 -16.67 3.43
N GLU A 72 10.18 -17.29 2.67
CA GLU A 72 10.23 -18.71 2.31
C GLU A 72 11.14 -19.01 1.10
N SER A 73 11.42 -18.01 0.26
CA SER A 73 12.22 -18.17 -0.95
C SER A 73 13.68 -18.52 -0.66
N GLY A 74 14.18 -19.54 -1.35
CA GLY A 74 15.61 -19.83 -1.49
C GLY A 74 16.29 -19.00 -2.57
N GLU A 75 17.62 -19.07 -2.66
CA GLU A 75 18.43 -18.23 -3.56
C GLU A 75 17.98 -18.30 -5.03
N ASN A 76 17.63 -19.48 -5.53
CA ASN A 76 17.21 -19.69 -6.92
C ASN A 76 15.86 -19.03 -7.28
N GLN A 77 15.02 -18.72 -6.29
CA GLN A 77 13.69 -18.13 -6.48
C GLN A 77 13.69 -16.60 -6.27
N LEU A 78 14.75 -16.06 -5.65
CA LEU A 78 14.85 -14.64 -5.32
C LEU A 78 14.86 -13.75 -6.57
N ASP A 79 15.51 -14.17 -7.65
CA ASP A 79 15.58 -13.36 -8.88
C ASP A 79 14.24 -13.24 -9.59
N GLU A 80 13.44 -14.32 -9.59
CA GLU A 80 12.08 -14.30 -10.16
C GLU A 80 11.13 -13.49 -9.27
N LEU A 81 11.21 -13.67 -7.96
CA LEU A 81 10.44 -12.86 -7.00
C LEU A 81 10.81 -11.38 -7.12
N LYS A 82 12.09 -11.05 -7.30
CA LYS A 82 12.56 -9.68 -7.56
C LYS A 82 11.86 -9.08 -8.77
N LYS A 83 11.82 -9.79 -9.91
CA LYS A 83 11.15 -9.32 -11.13
C LYS A 83 9.66 -9.05 -10.89
N ARG A 84 8.96 -9.98 -10.25
CA ARG A 84 7.53 -9.82 -9.91
C ARG A 84 7.29 -8.64 -8.96
N ILE A 85 8.22 -8.38 -8.03
CA ILE A 85 8.15 -7.19 -7.15
C ILE A 85 8.41 -5.92 -7.95
N ASP A 86 9.40 -5.90 -8.84
CA ASP A 86 9.74 -4.70 -9.62
C ASP A 86 8.70 -4.36 -10.68
N GLU A 87 8.03 -5.36 -11.26
CA GLU A 87 6.91 -5.17 -12.20
C GLU A 87 5.68 -4.59 -11.50
N TRP A 88 5.35 -5.12 -10.32
CA TRP A 88 4.22 -4.63 -9.53
C TRP A 88 4.50 -3.28 -8.86
N LEU A 89 5.71 -3.11 -8.35
CA LEU A 89 6.18 -1.95 -7.61
C LEU A 89 7.44 -1.36 -8.28
N PRO A 90 7.26 -0.69 -9.43
CA PRO A 90 8.38 -0.11 -10.16
C PRO A 90 9.06 0.96 -9.32
N SER A 91 10.38 0.97 -9.32
CA SER A 91 11.22 1.87 -8.51
C SER A 91 11.07 3.37 -8.82
N ASN A 92 10.23 3.73 -9.80
CA ASN A 92 9.94 5.10 -10.23
C ASN A 92 8.60 5.67 -9.73
N THR A 93 7.89 4.99 -8.83
CA THR A 93 6.77 5.63 -8.11
C THR A 93 7.31 6.53 -7.00
N ASN A 94 7.89 7.66 -7.40
CA ASN A 94 8.11 8.85 -6.56
C ASN A 94 6.98 9.84 -6.81
#